data_AF-A0A2S2PKL0-F1
#
_entry.id   AF-A0A2S2PKL0-F1
#
_cell.length_a   1.000
_cell.length_b   1.000
_cell.length_c   1.000
_cell.angle_alpha   90.00
_cell.angle_beta   90.00
_cell.angle_gamma   90.00
#
_symmetry.space_group_name_H-M   'P 1'
#
loop_
_entity.id
_entity.type
_entity.pdbx_description
1 polymer ?
#
loop_
_entity_poly.entity_id
_entity_poly.type
_entity_poly.pdbx_seq_one_letter_code
_entity_poly.pdbx_strand_id
1 'polypeptide(L)'
;MLDFRTKFMLLHDRRLFTKQHHTIWTKIINVVFIRKYRFKEMYELSTVPYPAPIKGTLVTLRLDIWNKRNFQKKTDLYIDKVSDLQGNSLKVVTFNYIPSAIKNANANENDENSGYKKGLEIEVLKSLGSAMNFIPVIYEPLNWHTEQWGKKQINGTISGLLGEVWSARADLALGNLHYTPYHLNILDLSIPYNTECLTFLTFESKTDNSWKTLILPFKLNMWIGVLITLLVGGFLFYAFATAHKHIEDSESSIKIIQCDTQKTKILENKSELFTENKTVKKYIDILKHKIKYPKIIKQQKCINNHTTNNKFNQLTNKDVTGLYLFEDIENSILYTYGMLVAVSLPKVPSGWAIRILTGWWWIYCLLVVVAYKASMTAILANPDTRVTIDTLEALADSNINCGG
;
A
#
# COMPACT_ATOMS: atom_id res chain seq x y z
N MET A 1 33.60 -16.79 30.80
CA MET A 1 33.54 -15.36 31.13
C MET A 1 34.70 -15.01 32.02
N LEU A 2 35.21 -13.78 31.90
CA LEU A 2 35.83 -13.10 33.01
C LEU A 2 34.77 -12.89 34.10
N ASP A 3 34.71 -13.79 35.07
CA ASP A 3 33.86 -13.53 36.23
C ASP A 3 34.60 -12.54 37.14
N PHE A 4 34.20 -11.28 37.00
CA PHE A 4 34.74 -10.17 37.77
C PHE A 4 34.02 -10.00 39.11
N ARG A 5 32.83 -10.59 39.29
CA ARG A 5 32.05 -10.42 40.53
C ARG A 5 32.44 -11.46 41.55
N THR A 6 32.71 -12.69 41.12
CA THR A 6 33.16 -13.72 42.05
C THR A 6 34.64 -13.53 42.41
N LYS A 7 34.91 -13.74 43.69
CA LYS A 7 36.24 -13.66 44.29
C LYS A 7 36.72 -15.09 44.49
N PHE A 8 37.73 -15.50 43.73
CA PHE A 8 38.28 -16.85 43.80
C PHE A 8 39.49 -16.91 44.72
N MET A 9 39.53 -17.90 45.59
CA MET A 9 40.68 -18.21 46.43
C MET A 9 41.11 -19.64 46.15
N LEU A 10 42.36 -19.84 45.73
CA LEU A 10 42.89 -21.13 45.31
C LEU A 10 44.18 -21.45 46.05
N LEU A 11 44.42 -22.75 46.30
CA LEU A 11 45.74 -23.21 46.73
C LEU A 11 46.71 -23.15 45.55
N HIS A 12 47.91 -22.64 45.80
CA HIS A 12 48.94 -22.53 44.78
C HIS A 12 49.42 -23.94 44.37
N ASP A 13 49.05 -24.36 43.16
CA ASP A 13 49.56 -25.57 42.51
C ASP A 13 50.31 -25.19 41.22
N ARG A 14 51.52 -25.73 41.04
CA ARG A 14 52.34 -25.52 39.84
C ARG A 14 51.65 -25.97 38.56
N ARG A 15 50.77 -26.97 38.64
CA ARG A 15 50.02 -27.52 37.49
C ARG A 15 49.11 -26.47 36.84
N LEU A 16 48.59 -25.54 37.64
CA LEU A 16 47.70 -24.46 37.19
C LEU A 16 48.42 -23.40 36.33
N PHE A 17 49.76 -23.29 36.46
CA PHE A 17 50.55 -22.29 35.74
C PHE A 17 51.16 -22.83 34.43
N THR A 18 50.74 -24.02 33.98
CA THR A 18 51.17 -24.61 32.71
C THR A 18 50.53 -23.89 31.52
N LYS A 19 51.23 -23.88 30.38
CA LYS A 19 50.80 -23.16 29.16
C LYS A 19 49.39 -23.52 28.68
N GLN A 20 48.98 -24.78 28.87
CA GLN A 20 47.63 -25.26 28.51
C GLN A 20 46.51 -24.58 29.32
N HIS A 21 46.79 -24.12 30.53
CA HIS A 21 45.81 -23.52 31.44
C HIS A 21 45.88 -21.99 31.47
N HIS A 22 46.79 -21.36 30.70
CA HIS A 22 46.91 -19.89 30.67
C HIS A 22 45.63 -19.20 30.20
N THR A 23 44.88 -19.83 29.30
CA THR A 23 43.58 -19.34 28.82
C THR A 23 42.52 -19.25 29.92
N ILE A 24 42.66 -20.00 31.02
CA ILE A 24 41.75 -19.88 32.16
C ILE A 24 42.02 -18.57 32.90
N TRP A 25 43.28 -18.19 33.03
CA TRP A 25 43.71 -17.00 33.77
C TRP A 25 43.51 -15.70 33.00
N THR A 26 43.33 -15.77 31.68
CA THR A 26 42.77 -14.65 30.89
C THR A 26 41.25 -14.51 31.10
N LYS A 27 40.59 -15.54 31.64
CA LYS A 27 39.16 -15.60 31.97
C LYS A 27 38.85 -15.55 33.47
N ILE A 28 39.83 -15.50 34.37
CA ILE A 28 39.58 -15.35 35.81
C ILE A 28 40.61 -14.37 36.36
N ILE A 29 40.21 -13.11 36.50
CA ILE A 29 41.09 -12.02 36.96
C ILE A 29 41.08 -11.87 38.48
N ASN A 30 39.92 -12.08 39.12
CA ASN A 30 39.75 -11.92 40.57
C ASN A 30 40.07 -13.22 41.30
N VAL A 31 41.34 -13.63 41.20
CA VAL A 31 41.85 -14.85 41.82
C VAL A 31 43.05 -14.57 42.72
N VAL A 32 43.05 -15.17 43.90
CA VAL A 32 44.15 -15.14 44.86
C VAL A 32 44.64 -16.55 45.11
N PHE A 33 45.92 -16.79 44.82
CA PHE A 33 46.63 -18.02 45.11
C PHE A 33 47.30 -17.96 46.48
N ILE A 34 47.13 -19.02 47.27
CA ILE A 34 47.77 -19.16 48.59
C ILE A 34 48.86 -20.22 48.51
N ARG A 35 50.08 -19.84 48.89
CA ARG A 35 51.21 -20.77 48.98
C ARG A 35 51.78 -20.81 50.39
N LYS A 36 51.82 -21.99 51.01
CA LYS A 36 52.48 -22.19 52.31
C LYS A 36 53.99 -22.32 52.13
N TYR A 37 54.77 -21.65 52.99
CA TYR A 37 56.21 -21.89 53.07
C TYR A 37 56.53 -23.24 53.74
N ARG A 38 57.53 -23.97 53.23
CA ARG A 38 57.90 -25.31 53.76
C ARG A 38 58.39 -25.28 55.21
N PHE A 39 59.09 -24.23 55.61
CA PHE A 39 59.82 -24.18 56.90
C PHE A 39 59.31 -23.09 57.85
N LYS A 40 58.28 -22.32 57.46
CA LYS A 40 57.69 -21.26 58.27
C LYS A 40 56.18 -21.33 58.16
N GLU A 41 55.46 -21.06 59.24
CA GLU A 41 54.00 -20.92 59.24
C GLU A 41 53.58 -19.56 58.67
N MET A 42 54.00 -19.31 57.44
CA MET A 42 53.72 -18.11 56.66
C MET A 42 53.08 -18.53 55.34
N TYR A 43 52.11 -17.75 54.90
CA TYR A 43 51.42 -17.96 53.63
C TYR A 43 51.69 -16.79 52.70
N GLU A 44 52.18 -17.07 51.50
CA GLU A 44 52.32 -16.11 50.42
C GLU A 44 51.00 -16.04 49.66
N LEU A 45 50.54 -14.81 49.41
CA LEU A 45 49.35 -14.52 48.61
C LEU A 45 49.80 -13.89 47.30
N SER A 46 49.37 -14.47 46.18
CA SER A 46 49.68 -13.95 44.86
C SER A 46 48.46 -13.96 43.96
N THR A 47 48.47 -13.14 42.91
CA THR A 47 47.38 -13.03 41.94
C THR A 47 47.93 -13.15 40.52
N VAL A 48 47.05 -13.46 39.57
CA VAL A 48 47.33 -13.23 38.14
C VAL A 48 47.52 -11.73 37.90
N PRO A 49 48.59 -11.31 37.19
CA PRO A 49 48.74 -9.93 36.77
C PRO A 49 47.70 -9.60 35.69
N TYR A 50 46.99 -8.50 35.89
CA TYR A 50 46.08 -7.92 34.91
C TYR A 50 46.13 -6.40 35.08
N PRO A 51 46.19 -5.62 34.00
CA PRO A 51 46.17 -6.02 32.60
C PRO A 51 47.61 -6.36 32.14
N ALA A 52 47.92 -7.61 31.82
CA ALA A 52 49.22 -7.99 31.27
C ALA A 52 49.10 -9.29 30.48
N PRO A 53 49.52 -9.33 29.20
CA PRO A 53 49.44 -10.57 28.43
C PRO A 53 50.42 -11.61 28.98
N ILE A 54 49.93 -12.83 29.22
CA ILE A 54 50.75 -13.96 29.65
C ILE A 54 51.65 -14.38 28.47
N LYS A 55 52.87 -13.82 28.40
CA LYS A 55 53.85 -14.17 27.37
C LYS A 55 54.55 -15.49 27.72
N GLY A 56 53.90 -16.61 27.42
CA GLY A 56 54.47 -17.97 27.49
C GLY A 56 54.61 -18.57 28.89
N THR A 57 54.89 -17.76 29.92
CA THR A 57 54.94 -18.18 31.33
C THR A 57 54.16 -17.22 32.21
N LEU A 58 53.21 -17.74 32.98
CA LEU A 58 52.43 -16.96 33.94
C LEU A 58 53.27 -16.71 35.19
N VAL A 59 53.68 -15.45 35.39
CA VAL A 59 54.33 -14.99 36.61
C VAL A 59 53.28 -14.34 37.50
N THR A 60 53.01 -14.91 38.66
CA THR A 60 52.04 -14.35 39.61
C THR A 60 52.61 -13.11 40.30
N LEU A 61 51.79 -12.08 40.47
CA LEU A 61 52.10 -10.90 41.26
C LEU A 61 51.88 -11.19 42.75
N ARG A 62 52.89 -10.99 43.60
CA ARG A 62 52.73 -11.15 45.06
C ARG A 62 51.94 -9.98 45.63
N LEU A 63 50.83 -10.28 46.30
CA LEU A 63 49.99 -9.29 47.00
C LEU A 63 50.50 -9.02 48.40
N ASP A 64 50.58 -10.07 49.22
CA ASP A 64 50.97 -9.95 50.64
C ASP A 64 51.51 -11.28 51.19
N ILE A 65 52.01 -11.24 52.42
CA ILE A 65 52.41 -12.39 53.22
C ILE A 65 51.58 -12.37 54.50
N TRP A 66 50.88 -13.48 54.77
CA TRP A 66 50.13 -13.69 55.99
C TRP A 66 50.98 -14.42 57.03
N ASN A 67 51.20 -13.76 58.18
CA ASN A 67 51.87 -14.31 59.35
C ASN A 67 50.85 -14.48 60.46
N LYS A 68 50.29 -15.70 60.67
CA LYS A 68 49.33 -16.19 61.72
C LYS A 68 48.25 -15.24 62.28
N ARG A 69 48.60 -14.00 62.61
CA ARG A 69 47.78 -12.94 63.17
C ARG A 69 47.49 -11.81 62.17
N ASN A 70 48.43 -11.42 61.30
CA ASN A 70 48.29 -10.22 60.45
C ASN A 70 48.90 -10.38 59.04
N PHE A 71 48.35 -9.63 58.10
CA PHE A 71 48.95 -9.34 56.79
C PHE A 71 50.11 -8.36 56.97
N GLN A 72 51.23 -8.58 56.28
CA GLN A 72 52.41 -7.71 56.40
C GLN A 72 52.17 -6.32 55.82
N LYS A 73 51.54 -6.24 54.63
CA LYS A 73 51.28 -4.98 53.94
C LYS A 73 49.84 -4.47 54.14
N LYS A 74 48.92 -5.33 54.60
CA LYS A 74 47.48 -5.02 54.72
C LYS A 74 46.89 -4.51 53.41
N THR A 75 47.35 -5.07 52.29
CA THR A 75 46.85 -4.71 50.96
C THR A 75 45.47 -5.31 50.73
N ASP A 76 44.65 -4.62 49.93
CA ASP A 76 43.42 -5.24 49.42
C ASP A 76 43.80 -6.42 48.50
N LEU A 77 43.18 -7.57 48.76
CA LEU A 77 43.44 -8.80 48.02
C LEU A 77 42.74 -8.81 46.65
N TYR A 78 41.67 -8.02 46.51
CA TYR A 78 40.85 -7.95 45.30
C TYR A 78 40.74 -6.50 44.82
N ILE A 79 41.88 -5.97 44.39
CA ILE A 79 41.99 -4.64 43.77
C ILE A 79 41.13 -4.61 42.50
N ASP A 80 40.52 -3.46 42.20
CA ASP A 80 39.89 -3.23 40.91
C ASP A 80 40.95 -3.18 39.80
N LYS A 81 40.88 -4.13 38.87
CA LYS A 81 41.84 -4.25 37.75
C LYS A 81 41.21 -3.92 36.40
N VAL A 82 39.92 -3.56 36.37
CA VAL A 82 39.16 -3.40 35.12
C VAL A 82 38.79 -1.95 34.82
N SER A 83 38.75 -1.08 35.82
CA SER A 83 38.43 0.34 35.59
C SER A 83 39.47 1.06 34.75
N ASP A 84 40.75 0.74 34.91
CA ASP A 84 41.86 1.31 34.13
C ASP A 84 42.77 0.20 33.61
N LEU A 85 42.85 0.08 32.28
CA LEU A 85 43.64 -0.91 31.57
C LEU A 85 45.06 -0.43 31.23
N GLN A 86 45.48 0.74 31.74
CA GLN A 86 46.86 1.23 31.75
C GLN A 86 47.50 1.33 30.34
N GLY A 87 46.70 1.62 29.32
CA GLY A 87 47.15 1.73 27.94
C GLY A 87 47.45 0.38 27.26
N ASN A 88 46.99 -0.74 27.80
CA ASN A 88 47.21 -2.03 27.17
C ASN A 88 46.48 -2.17 25.84
N SER A 89 47.09 -2.93 24.92
CA SER A 89 46.48 -3.27 23.64
C SER A 89 45.53 -4.45 23.78
N LEU A 90 44.28 -4.27 23.35
CA LEU A 90 43.28 -5.33 23.27
C LEU A 90 43.02 -5.70 21.83
N LYS A 91 43.10 -6.99 21.51
CA LYS A 91 42.84 -7.49 20.16
C LYS A 91 41.35 -7.61 19.93
N VAL A 92 40.85 -6.88 18.93
CA VAL A 92 39.42 -6.86 18.58
C VAL A 92 39.24 -7.48 17.20
N VAL A 93 38.49 -8.58 17.13
CA VAL A 93 38.11 -9.17 15.85
C VAL A 93 36.80 -8.55 15.34
N THR A 94 36.78 -8.16 14.08
CA THR A 94 35.56 -7.70 13.40
C THR A 94 35.63 -7.98 11.90
N PHE A 95 34.54 -7.73 11.20
CA PHE A 95 34.50 -7.72 9.74
C PHE A 95 33.53 -6.64 9.27
N ASN A 96 33.59 -6.28 7.99
CA ASN A 96 32.78 -5.21 7.44
C ASN A 96 31.30 -5.61 7.42
N TYR A 97 30.49 -4.99 8.28
CA TYR A 97 29.06 -5.24 8.42
C TYR A 97 28.32 -3.94 8.74
N ILE A 98 27.50 -3.46 7.80
CA ILE A 98 26.79 -2.18 7.94
C ILE A 98 25.50 -2.40 8.75
N PRO A 99 25.17 -1.55 9.75
CA PRO A 99 25.88 -0.33 10.17
C PRO A 99 26.86 -0.51 11.34
N SER A 100 27.12 -1.74 11.80
CA SER A 100 27.91 -2.02 13.01
C SER A 100 29.39 -1.67 12.90
N ALA A 101 30.06 -2.11 11.82
CA ALA A 101 31.47 -1.87 11.57
C ALA A 101 31.71 -1.58 10.09
N ILE A 102 32.19 -0.37 9.79
CA ILE A 102 32.37 0.13 8.43
C ILE A 102 33.86 0.39 8.19
N LYS A 103 34.44 -0.38 7.28
CA LYS A 103 35.81 -0.18 6.80
C LYS A 103 35.84 0.98 5.82
N ASN A 104 36.78 1.91 6.01
CA ASN A 104 36.97 3.00 5.05
C ASN A 104 37.62 2.45 3.76
N ALA A 105 36.99 2.70 2.60
CA ALA A 105 37.48 2.22 1.31
C ALA A 105 38.87 2.79 0.93
N ASN A 106 39.22 3.96 1.49
CA ASN A 106 40.47 4.67 1.19
C ASN A 106 41.59 4.40 2.22
N ALA A 107 41.42 3.41 3.10
CA ALA A 107 42.49 3.05 4.04
C ALA A 107 43.57 2.25 3.31
N ASN A 108 44.80 2.76 3.34
CA ASN A 108 45.97 2.01 2.88
C ASN A 108 46.09 0.73 3.72
N GLU A 109 46.41 -0.41 3.11
CA GLU A 109 46.59 -1.70 3.79
C GLU A 109 47.67 -1.70 4.89
N ASN A 110 48.46 -0.63 4.98
CA ASN A 110 49.56 -0.45 5.92
C ASN A 110 49.17 0.25 7.24
N ASP A 111 47.92 0.70 7.42
CA ASP A 111 47.47 1.21 8.72
C ASP A 111 47.30 0.03 9.70
N GLU A 112 48.08 0.04 10.81
CA GLU A 112 48.04 -1.01 11.85
C GLU A 112 46.64 -1.19 12.48
N ASN A 113 45.80 -0.16 12.43
CA ASN A 113 44.37 -0.25 12.68
C ASN A 113 43.68 -0.42 11.33
N SER A 114 43.06 -1.58 11.11
CA SER A 114 42.46 -2.14 9.88
C SER A 114 41.45 -1.29 9.07
N GLY A 115 41.55 0.04 9.09
CA GLY A 115 40.74 0.97 8.33
C GLY A 115 39.35 1.23 8.91
N TYR A 116 38.99 0.62 10.03
CA TYR A 116 37.69 0.79 10.70
C TYR A 116 37.64 2.11 11.46
N LYS A 117 36.96 3.09 10.87
CA LYS A 117 36.77 4.41 11.49
C LYS A 117 35.33 4.72 11.83
N LYS A 118 34.36 4.02 11.24
CA LYS A 118 32.93 4.29 11.39
C LYS A 118 32.17 3.01 11.71
N GLY A 119 30.98 3.18 12.28
CA GLY A 119 30.09 2.09 12.66
C GLY A 119 29.69 2.19 14.12
N LEU A 120 28.50 1.72 14.46
CA LEU A 120 27.96 1.85 15.80
C LEU A 120 28.84 1.14 16.84
N GLU A 121 29.24 -0.11 16.59
CA GLU A 121 30.10 -0.87 17.51
C GLU A 121 31.53 -0.31 17.57
N ILE A 122 32.01 0.29 16.48
CA ILE A 122 33.33 0.95 16.43
C ILE A 122 33.36 2.22 17.30
N GLU A 123 32.30 3.02 17.29
CA GLU A 123 32.20 4.19 18.16
C GLU A 123 32.03 3.81 19.64
N VAL A 124 31.28 2.74 19.93
CA VAL A 124 31.21 2.15 21.28
C VAL A 124 32.59 1.69 21.72
N LEU A 125 33.35 1.00 20.86
CA LEU A 125 34.71 0.54 21.16
C LEU A 125 35.66 1.71 21.48
N LYS A 126 35.64 2.78 20.68
CA LYS A 126 36.47 3.97 20.94
C LYS A 126 36.11 4.63 22.27
N SER A 127 34.81 4.75 22.55
CA SER A 127 34.31 5.33 23.80
C SER A 127 34.75 4.51 25.02
N LEU A 128 34.68 3.17 24.91
CA LEU A 128 35.21 2.26 25.93
C LEU A 128 36.73 2.37 26.06
N GLY A 129 37.45 2.47 24.94
CA GLY A 129 38.90 2.68 24.91
C GLY A 129 39.34 3.92 25.67
N SER A 130 38.61 5.04 25.50
CA SER A 130 38.86 6.28 26.24
C SER A 130 38.45 6.21 27.71
N ALA A 131 37.35 5.53 28.03
CA ALA A 131 36.85 5.42 29.41
C ALA A 131 37.68 4.48 30.29
N MET A 132 38.14 3.36 29.72
CA MET A 132 38.90 2.31 30.42
C MET A 132 40.41 2.37 30.11
N ASN A 133 40.87 3.37 29.35
CA ASN A 133 42.27 3.59 29.01
C ASN A 133 42.96 2.35 28.39
N PHE A 134 42.42 1.84 27.29
CA PHE A 134 43.04 0.77 26.47
C PHE A 134 43.13 1.16 25.00
N ILE A 135 44.03 0.48 24.29
CA ILE A 135 44.26 0.69 22.85
C ILE A 135 43.64 -0.48 22.08
N PRO A 136 42.53 -0.28 21.34
CA PRO A 136 41.96 -1.34 20.51
C PRO A 136 42.84 -1.58 19.28
N VAL A 137 43.22 -2.84 19.07
CA VAL A 137 43.90 -3.32 17.86
C VAL A 137 42.91 -4.15 17.06
N ILE A 138 42.33 -3.55 16.03
CA ILE A 138 41.23 -4.15 15.26
C ILE A 138 41.80 -4.97 14.11
N TYR A 139 41.36 -6.21 13.95
CA TYR A 139 41.77 -7.09 12.85
C TYR A 139 40.61 -7.93 12.29
N GLU A 140 40.79 -8.42 11.07
CA GLU A 140 39.81 -9.28 10.37
C GLU A 140 40.24 -10.75 10.44
N PRO A 141 39.29 -11.70 10.57
CA PRO A 141 39.61 -13.12 10.47
C PRO A 141 40.02 -13.48 9.03
N LEU A 142 40.95 -14.43 8.88
CA LEU A 142 41.52 -14.81 7.57
C LEU A 142 40.45 -15.21 6.53
N ASN A 143 39.38 -15.89 6.96
CA ASN A 143 38.30 -16.40 6.10
C ASN A 143 37.02 -15.57 6.22
N TRP A 144 37.11 -14.26 6.50
CA TRP A 144 35.93 -13.43 6.78
C TRP A 144 34.91 -13.41 5.63
N HIS A 145 35.37 -13.48 4.37
CA HIS A 145 34.51 -13.46 3.19
C HIS A 145 33.53 -14.64 3.11
N THR A 146 33.93 -15.81 3.62
CA THR A 146 33.14 -17.05 3.52
C THR A 146 32.48 -17.41 4.83
N GLU A 147 33.19 -17.24 5.96
CA GLU A 147 32.73 -17.70 7.26
C GLU A 147 32.01 -16.62 8.06
N GLN A 148 32.33 -15.33 7.86
CA GLN A 148 31.75 -14.20 8.60
C GLN A 148 31.72 -14.44 10.12
N TRP A 149 30.53 -14.60 10.72
CA TRP A 149 30.35 -14.96 12.13
C TRP A 149 30.95 -16.32 12.49
N GLY A 150 30.90 -17.27 11.55
CA GLY A 150 31.38 -18.63 11.74
C GLY A 150 30.33 -19.58 12.29
N LYS A 151 30.57 -20.88 12.11
CA LYS A 151 29.69 -21.95 12.56
C LYS A 151 30.49 -23.04 13.25
N LYS A 152 29.84 -23.76 14.16
CA LYS A 152 30.43 -24.96 14.76
C LYS A 152 30.46 -26.07 13.71
N GLN A 153 31.66 -26.53 13.40
CA GLN A 153 31.91 -27.59 12.44
C GLN A 153 31.76 -28.96 13.11
N ILE A 154 31.56 -30.01 12.31
CA ILE A 154 31.33 -31.40 12.78
C ILE A 154 32.49 -31.91 13.65
N ASN A 155 33.71 -31.47 13.35
CA ASN A 155 34.92 -31.77 14.12
C ASN A 155 34.98 -31.07 15.50
N GLY A 156 33.95 -30.28 15.86
CA GLY A 156 33.89 -29.52 17.11
C GLY A 156 34.65 -28.20 17.08
N THR A 157 35.39 -27.90 16.02
CA THR A 157 36.03 -26.59 15.84
C THR A 157 35.01 -25.54 15.43
N ILE A 158 35.29 -24.28 15.78
CA ILE A 158 34.43 -23.14 15.46
C ILE A 158 35.22 -22.24 14.53
N SER A 159 34.58 -21.85 13.43
CA SER A 159 35.19 -21.03 12.38
C SER A 159 34.82 -19.54 12.54
N GLY A 160 35.29 -18.68 11.64
CA GLY A 160 34.95 -17.25 11.59
C GLY A 160 35.25 -16.44 12.86
N LEU A 161 34.49 -15.38 13.06
CA LEU A 161 34.60 -14.46 14.20
C LEU A 161 34.45 -15.18 15.55
N LEU A 162 33.50 -16.11 15.67
CA LEU A 162 33.31 -16.92 16.89
C LEU A 162 34.54 -17.80 17.18
N GLY A 163 35.18 -18.33 16.13
CA GLY A 163 36.38 -19.17 16.24
C GLY A 163 37.61 -18.43 16.75
N GLU A 164 37.78 -17.16 16.37
CA GLU A 164 38.88 -16.31 16.86
C GLU A 164 38.81 -16.07 18.37
N VAL A 165 37.60 -15.81 18.89
CA VAL A 165 37.35 -15.65 20.33
C VAL A 165 37.47 -16.97 21.06
N TRP A 166 36.91 -18.05 20.51
CA TRP A 166 36.98 -19.38 21.11
C TRP A 166 38.43 -19.86 21.29
N SER A 167 39.28 -19.55 20.31
CA SER A 167 40.71 -19.90 20.32
C SER A 167 41.58 -18.93 21.15
N ALA A 168 40.98 -17.95 21.82
CA ALA A 168 41.67 -16.89 22.57
C ALA A 168 42.70 -16.11 21.73
N ARG A 169 42.42 -15.90 20.44
CA ARG A 169 43.24 -15.07 19.54
C ARG A 169 42.79 -13.60 19.57
N ALA A 170 41.49 -13.38 19.76
CA ALA A 170 40.88 -12.08 20.04
C ALA A 170 40.46 -11.99 21.51
N ASP A 171 40.56 -10.79 22.10
CA ASP A 171 40.07 -10.47 23.43
C ASP A 171 38.61 -10.00 23.39
N LEU A 172 38.22 -9.29 22.31
CA LEU A 172 36.88 -8.80 22.07
C LEU A 172 36.45 -9.12 20.63
N ALA A 173 35.15 -9.36 20.41
CA ALA A 173 34.58 -9.46 19.08
C ALA A 173 33.46 -8.46 18.88
N LEU A 174 33.47 -7.82 17.70
CA LEU A 174 32.43 -6.91 17.24
C LEU A 174 31.84 -7.49 15.95
N GLY A 175 30.53 -7.70 15.95
CA GLY A 175 29.85 -8.34 14.84
C GLY A 175 28.34 -8.41 14.99
N ASN A 176 27.68 -7.48 15.67
CA ASN A 176 26.22 -7.48 15.82
C ASN A 176 25.64 -8.83 16.30
N LEU A 177 26.26 -9.43 17.32
CA LEU A 177 25.87 -10.76 17.79
C LEU A 177 24.54 -10.72 18.53
N HIS A 178 23.58 -11.53 18.06
CA HIS A 178 22.30 -11.70 18.75
C HIS A 178 22.47 -12.48 20.07
N TYR A 179 21.69 -12.09 21.08
CA TYR A 179 21.64 -12.75 22.38
C TYR A 179 20.87 -14.09 22.28
N THR A 180 21.50 -15.10 21.70
CA THR A 180 20.92 -16.42 21.49
C THR A 180 21.59 -17.49 22.36
N PRO A 181 20.89 -18.57 22.73
CA PRO A 181 21.51 -19.70 23.43
C PRO A 181 22.70 -20.30 22.69
N TYR A 182 22.68 -20.26 21.35
CA TYR A 182 23.79 -20.74 20.53
C TYR A 182 25.07 -19.93 20.76
N HIS A 183 25.00 -18.59 20.75
CA HIS A 183 26.15 -17.73 21.02
C HIS A 183 26.60 -17.81 22.50
N LEU A 184 25.65 -17.83 23.43
CA LEU A 184 25.94 -17.92 24.88
C LEU A 184 26.65 -19.22 25.27
N ASN A 185 26.45 -20.31 24.53
CA ASN A 185 27.17 -21.56 24.74
C ASN A 185 28.64 -21.51 24.28
N ILE A 186 28.99 -20.55 23.42
CA ILE A 186 30.33 -20.41 22.81
C ILE A 186 31.12 -19.31 23.51
N LEU A 187 30.49 -18.17 23.75
CA LEU A 187 31.10 -16.99 24.36
C LEU A 187 30.10 -16.26 25.25
N ASP A 188 30.62 -15.41 26.11
CA ASP A 188 29.78 -14.56 26.96
C ASP A 188 29.54 -13.24 26.24
N LEU A 189 28.27 -12.84 26.17
CA LEU A 189 27.85 -11.58 25.56
C LEU A 189 27.76 -10.47 26.61
N SER A 190 28.04 -9.24 26.20
CA SER A 190 27.75 -8.07 27.02
C SER A 190 26.25 -7.89 27.23
N ILE A 191 25.89 -6.93 28.07
CA ILE A 191 24.52 -6.43 28.10
C ILE A 191 24.19 -5.91 26.69
N PRO A 192 23.03 -6.27 26.11
CA PRO A 192 22.67 -5.83 24.77
C PRO A 192 22.55 -4.31 24.73
N TYR A 193 23.20 -3.67 23.75
CA TYR A 193 23.12 -2.23 23.53
C TYR A 193 21.93 -1.83 22.63
N ASN A 194 21.37 -2.77 21.87
CA ASN A 194 20.21 -2.58 21.02
C ASN A 194 19.26 -3.78 21.12
N THR A 195 17.98 -3.57 20.81
CA THR A 195 16.95 -4.60 20.70
C THR A 195 16.28 -4.48 19.34
N GLU A 196 16.33 -5.53 18.54
CA GLU A 196 15.76 -5.58 17.19
C GLU A 196 14.75 -6.72 17.09
N CYS A 197 13.73 -6.53 16.25
CA CYS A 197 12.74 -7.55 15.95
C CYS A 197 13.09 -8.25 14.63
N LEU A 198 12.84 -9.55 14.55
CA LEU A 198 12.99 -10.30 13.31
C LEU A 198 11.83 -9.94 12.37
N THR A 199 12.15 -9.26 11.28
CA THR A 199 11.20 -8.88 10.23
C THR A 199 11.61 -9.52 8.92
N PHE A 200 10.63 -9.76 8.05
CA PHE A 200 10.89 -10.16 6.68
C PHE A 200 10.73 -8.93 5.77
N LEU A 201 11.48 -8.91 4.67
CA LEU A 201 11.41 -7.86 3.67
C LEU A 201 10.88 -8.47 2.37
N THR A 202 9.77 -7.94 1.86
CA THR A 202 9.24 -8.32 0.55
C THR A 202 9.50 -7.22 -0.47
N PHE A 203 9.58 -7.59 -1.74
CA PHE A 203 9.53 -6.60 -2.81
C PHE A 203 8.22 -5.83 -2.77
N GLU A 204 8.28 -4.55 -3.12
CA GLU A 204 7.09 -3.73 -3.27
C GLU A 204 6.21 -4.29 -4.40
N SER A 205 4.90 -4.40 -4.17
CA SER A 205 3.99 -4.87 -5.22
C SER A 205 4.00 -3.91 -6.40
N LYS A 206 4.14 -4.46 -7.62
CA LYS A 206 3.92 -3.68 -8.84
C LYS A 206 2.46 -3.25 -8.89
N THR A 207 2.20 -1.97 -9.13
CA THR A 207 0.84 -1.46 -9.38
C THR A 207 0.35 -1.99 -10.72
N ASP A 208 -0.62 -2.89 -10.74
CA ASP A 208 -1.17 -3.40 -12.01
C ASP A 208 -2.61 -2.96 -12.31
N ASN A 209 -2.77 -2.61 -13.60
CA ASN A 209 -3.96 -2.42 -14.44
C ASN A 209 -4.70 -1.07 -14.37
N SER A 210 -4.13 -0.05 -15.02
CA SER A 210 -4.71 1.27 -15.31
C SER A 210 -6.13 1.27 -15.90
N TRP A 211 -6.53 0.22 -16.62
CA TRP A 211 -7.87 0.12 -17.20
C TRP A 211 -8.94 -0.26 -16.17
N LYS A 212 -8.58 -1.03 -15.13
CA LYS A 212 -9.51 -1.40 -14.06
C LYS A 212 -9.98 -0.17 -13.29
N THR A 213 -9.14 0.87 -13.24
CA THR A 213 -9.49 2.17 -12.64
C THR A 213 -10.72 2.81 -13.29
N LEU A 214 -11.00 2.56 -14.57
CA LEU A 214 -12.17 3.12 -15.27
C LEU A 214 -13.50 2.50 -14.83
N ILE A 215 -13.51 1.23 -14.42
CA ILE A 215 -14.73 0.52 -14.00
C ILE A 215 -14.94 0.54 -12.48
N LEU A 216 -13.90 0.88 -11.72
CA LEU A 216 -13.89 0.94 -10.26
C LEU A 216 -14.88 1.93 -9.61
N PRO A 217 -15.25 3.10 -10.22
CA PRO A 217 -16.11 4.09 -9.57
C PRO A 217 -17.47 3.55 -9.13
N PHE A 218 -18.00 2.55 -9.82
CA PHE A 218 -19.26 1.89 -9.48
C PHE A 218 -19.04 0.41 -9.21
N LYS A 219 -19.65 -0.10 -8.14
CA LYS A 219 -19.72 -1.54 -7.88
C LYS A 219 -20.47 -2.24 -9.01
N LEU A 220 -20.16 -3.52 -9.24
CA LEU A 220 -20.81 -4.33 -10.28
C LEU A 220 -22.34 -4.27 -10.24
N ASN A 221 -22.93 -4.31 -9.03
CA ASN A 221 -24.39 -4.20 -8.84
C ASN A 221 -24.97 -2.88 -9.38
N MET A 222 -24.23 -1.78 -9.27
CA MET A 222 -24.67 -0.47 -9.77
C MET A 222 -24.53 -0.39 -11.29
N TRP A 223 -23.48 -0.97 -11.88
CA TRP A 223 -23.36 -1.10 -13.33
C TRP A 223 -24.52 -1.89 -13.94
N ILE A 224 -24.88 -3.02 -13.32
CA ILE A 224 -26.05 -3.81 -13.71
C ILE A 224 -27.32 -2.94 -13.60
N GLY A 225 -27.47 -2.20 -12.50
CA GLY A 225 -28.60 -1.28 -12.31
C GLY A 225 -28.71 -0.23 -13.41
N VAL A 226 -27.59 0.44 -13.77
CA VAL A 226 -27.55 1.45 -14.85
C VAL A 226 -27.89 0.84 -16.21
N LEU A 227 -27.45 -0.39 -16.49
CA LEU A 227 -27.78 -1.09 -17.73
C LEU A 227 -29.29 -1.43 -17.80
N ILE A 228 -29.86 -1.93 -16.69
CA ILE A 228 -31.28 -2.27 -16.61
C ILE A 228 -32.15 -1.01 -16.77
N THR A 229 -31.82 0.07 -16.06
CA THR A 229 -32.59 1.32 -16.16
C THR A 229 -32.48 1.95 -17.54
N LEU A 230 -31.34 1.77 -18.24
CA LEU A 230 -31.19 2.17 -19.64
C LEU A 230 -32.15 1.42 -20.57
N LEU A 231 -32.21 0.09 -20.45
CA LEU A 231 -33.10 -0.74 -21.26
C LEU A 231 -34.58 -0.45 -20.97
N VAL A 232 -34.94 -0.34 -19.68
CA VAL A 232 -36.31 0.01 -19.25
C VAL A 232 -36.66 1.43 -19.71
N GLY A 233 -35.75 2.39 -19.59
CA GLY A 233 -35.93 3.75 -20.09
C GLY A 233 -36.21 3.77 -21.59
N GLY A 234 -35.37 3.11 -22.39
CA GLY A 234 -35.58 2.98 -23.84
C GLY A 234 -36.92 2.36 -24.20
N PHE A 235 -37.35 1.31 -23.47
CA PHE A 235 -38.67 0.71 -23.66
C PHE A 235 -39.81 1.66 -23.29
N LEU A 236 -39.68 2.41 -22.18
CA LEU A 236 -40.69 3.41 -21.78
C LEU A 236 -40.84 4.50 -22.84
N PHE A 237 -39.74 5.04 -23.36
CA PHE A 237 -39.79 6.04 -24.43
C PHE A 237 -40.48 5.51 -25.70
N TYR A 238 -40.16 4.28 -26.10
CA TYR A 238 -40.82 3.59 -27.21
C TYR A 238 -42.33 3.40 -26.97
N ALA A 239 -42.71 2.93 -25.78
CA ALA A 239 -44.11 2.71 -25.42
C ALA A 239 -44.91 4.02 -25.40
N PHE A 240 -44.35 5.09 -24.83
CA PHE A 240 -44.99 6.40 -24.83
C PHE A 240 -45.08 7.03 -26.22
N ALA A 241 -44.07 6.85 -27.08
CA ALA A 241 -44.11 7.32 -28.46
C ALA A 241 -45.19 6.59 -29.27
N THR A 242 -45.27 5.27 -29.15
CA THR A 242 -46.27 4.44 -29.83
C THR A 242 -47.69 4.77 -29.34
N ALA A 243 -47.88 4.93 -28.03
CA ALA A 243 -49.16 5.31 -27.47
C ALA A 243 -49.60 6.72 -27.93
N HIS A 244 -48.68 7.67 -27.99
CA HIS A 244 -49.00 9.02 -28.48
C HIS A 244 -49.44 9.01 -29.94
N LYS A 245 -48.73 8.25 -30.79
CA LYS A 245 -49.10 8.05 -32.20
C LYS A 245 -50.50 7.46 -32.34
N HIS A 246 -50.81 6.41 -31.59
CA HIS A 246 -52.13 5.78 -31.63
C HIS A 246 -53.25 6.71 -31.17
N ILE A 247 -52.98 7.58 -30.17
CA ILE A 247 -53.95 8.59 -29.73
C ILE A 247 -54.17 9.64 -30.81
N GLU A 248 -53.11 10.13 -31.46
CA GLU A 248 -53.20 11.14 -32.52
C GLU A 248 -53.87 10.59 -33.80
N ASP A 249 -53.61 9.33 -34.15
CA ASP A 249 -54.30 8.60 -35.22
C ASP A 249 -55.80 8.42 -34.88
N SER A 250 -56.14 8.15 -33.62
CA SER A 250 -57.55 8.06 -33.20
C SER A 250 -58.26 9.42 -33.23
N GLU A 251 -57.59 10.50 -32.84
CA GLU A 251 -58.15 11.85 -32.83
C GLU A 251 -58.34 12.40 -34.25
N SER A 252 -57.42 12.10 -35.16
CA SER A 252 -57.56 12.43 -36.59
C SER A 252 -58.70 11.63 -37.25
N SER A 253 -58.84 10.35 -36.91
CA SER A 253 -59.96 9.50 -37.36
C SER A 253 -61.33 10.03 -36.88
N ILE A 254 -61.43 10.44 -35.62
CA ILE A 254 -62.67 11.02 -35.05
C ILE A 254 -63.00 12.36 -35.71
N LYS A 255 -62.01 13.21 -36.00
CA LYS A 255 -62.20 14.47 -36.73
C LYS A 255 -62.71 14.26 -38.17
N ILE A 256 -62.25 13.20 -38.84
CA ILE A 256 -62.75 12.83 -40.18
C ILE A 256 -64.21 12.35 -40.11
N ILE A 257 -64.55 11.49 -39.13
CA ILE A 257 -65.93 10.98 -38.93
C ILE A 257 -66.91 12.11 -38.56
N GLN A 258 -66.48 13.08 -37.74
CA GLN A 258 -67.27 14.27 -37.42
C GLN A 258 -67.50 15.17 -38.64
N CYS A 259 -66.50 15.32 -39.53
CA CYS A 259 -66.65 16.05 -40.78
C CYS A 259 -67.65 15.37 -41.73
N ASP A 260 -67.66 14.04 -41.82
CA ASP A 260 -68.59 13.31 -42.68
C ASP A 260 -70.04 13.29 -42.13
N THR A 261 -70.21 13.25 -40.81
CA THR A 261 -71.54 13.40 -40.18
C THR A 261 -72.10 14.81 -40.30
N GLN A 262 -71.25 15.84 -40.32
CA GLN A 262 -71.66 17.21 -40.60
C GLN A 262 -72.04 17.40 -42.09
N LYS A 263 -71.36 16.70 -43.00
CA LYS A 263 -71.64 16.70 -44.45
C LYS A 263 -72.97 16.04 -44.79
N THR A 264 -73.32 14.94 -44.12
CA THR A 264 -74.62 14.25 -44.26
C THR A 264 -75.78 15.06 -43.69
N LYS A 265 -75.62 15.70 -42.52
CA LYS A 265 -76.63 16.64 -41.99
C LYS A 265 -76.87 17.86 -42.88
N ILE A 266 -75.82 18.37 -43.53
CA ILE A 266 -75.96 19.47 -44.51
C ILE A 266 -76.64 18.97 -45.80
N LEU A 267 -76.45 17.72 -46.21
CA LEU A 267 -77.13 17.14 -47.37
C LEU A 267 -78.61 16.86 -47.09
N GLU A 268 -78.98 16.42 -45.88
CA GLU A 268 -80.38 16.22 -45.47
C GLU A 268 -81.14 17.56 -45.36
N ASN A 269 -80.52 18.59 -44.76
CA ASN A 269 -81.09 19.95 -44.76
C ASN A 269 -81.21 20.56 -46.17
N LYS A 270 -80.44 20.05 -47.15
CA LYS A 270 -80.53 20.48 -48.55
C LYS A 270 -81.59 19.71 -49.33
N SER A 271 -81.92 18.48 -48.95
CA SER A 271 -83.06 17.74 -49.50
C SER A 271 -84.40 18.19 -48.94
N GLU A 272 -84.46 18.65 -47.69
CA GLU A 272 -85.70 19.21 -47.12
C GLU A 272 -86.02 20.63 -47.62
N LEU A 273 -85.03 21.36 -48.16
CA LEU A 273 -85.26 22.65 -48.84
C LEU A 273 -85.67 22.52 -50.32
N PHE A 274 -85.81 21.29 -50.84
CA PHE A 274 -86.17 21.01 -52.24
C PHE A 274 -87.54 20.33 -52.38
N THR A 275 -88.50 20.67 -51.53
CA THR A 275 -89.93 20.43 -51.78
C THR A 275 -90.76 21.60 -51.24
N GLU A 276 -90.70 22.74 -51.93
CA GLU A 276 -91.90 23.52 -52.30
C GLU A 276 -91.55 24.76 -53.14
N ASN A 277 -92.33 24.90 -54.22
CA ASN A 277 -92.63 26.10 -55.01
C ASN A 277 -91.63 26.70 -56.02
N LYS A 278 -92.00 26.41 -57.26
CA LYS A 278 -91.58 26.92 -58.56
C LYS A 278 -92.06 28.38 -58.76
N THR A 279 -91.30 29.39 -58.31
CA THR A 279 -91.47 30.80 -58.80
C THR A 279 -90.38 31.82 -58.39
N VAL A 280 -89.14 31.43 -58.04
CA VAL A 280 -88.10 32.41 -57.64
C VAL A 280 -86.75 32.20 -58.34
N LYS A 281 -86.77 32.09 -59.67
CA LYS A 281 -85.54 32.01 -60.50
C LYS A 281 -85.27 33.26 -61.37
N LYS A 282 -86.06 34.33 -61.19
CA LYS A 282 -85.96 35.56 -62.02
C LYS A 282 -85.51 36.82 -61.26
N TYR A 283 -85.40 36.79 -59.93
CA TYR A 283 -85.04 37.96 -59.12
C TYR A 283 -83.66 37.92 -58.45
N ILE A 284 -82.94 36.80 -58.50
CA ILE A 284 -81.64 36.63 -57.81
C ILE A 284 -80.45 37.12 -58.66
N ASP A 285 -80.61 37.28 -59.97
CA ASP A 285 -79.53 37.77 -60.86
C ASP A 285 -79.38 39.29 -60.90
N ILE A 286 -80.27 40.06 -60.26
CA ILE A 286 -80.22 41.54 -60.26
C ILE A 286 -79.50 42.11 -59.02
N LEU A 287 -79.28 41.32 -57.97
CA LEU A 287 -78.67 41.77 -56.70
C LEU A 287 -77.15 41.53 -56.59
N LYS A 288 -76.49 41.04 -57.66
CA LYS A 288 -75.07 40.64 -57.63
C LYS A 288 -74.04 41.77 -57.72
N HIS A 289 -74.44 43.05 -57.83
CA HIS A 289 -73.49 44.12 -58.19
C HIS A 289 -73.21 45.20 -57.13
N LYS A 290 -73.62 45.02 -55.87
CA LYS A 290 -73.28 45.95 -54.79
C LYS A 290 -73.29 45.21 -53.47
N ILE A 291 -72.12 44.95 -52.89
CA ILE A 291 -71.85 45.07 -51.45
C ILE A 291 -70.37 44.72 -51.20
N LYS A 292 -69.67 45.71 -50.64
CA LYS A 292 -68.31 45.70 -50.13
C LYS A 292 -68.40 45.25 -48.66
N TYR A 293 -67.74 44.15 -48.29
CA TYR A 293 -67.73 43.64 -46.92
C TYR A 293 -66.50 44.13 -46.14
N PRO A 294 -66.64 44.48 -44.84
CA PRO A 294 -65.61 44.21 -43.86
C PRO A 294 -66.03 43.10 -42.88
N LYS A 295 -65.01 42.31 -42.52
CA LYS A 295 -64.85 41.27 -41.49
C LYS A 295 -65.96 41.17 -40.43
N ILE A 296 -66.49 39.96 -40.26
CA ILE A 296 -66.48 39.14 -39.03
C ILE A 296 -67.14 37.79 -39.36
N ILE A 297 -66.56 36.71 -38.80
CA ILE A 297 -67.02 35.32 -38.64
C ILE A 297 -65.98 34.32 -39.16
N LYS A 298 -65.25 33.75 -38.20
CA LYS A 298 -64.61 32.45 -38.29
C LYS A 298 -65.68 31.43 -38.70
N GLN A 299 -65.58 30.84 -39.88
CA GLN A 299 -66.22 29.55 -40.16
C GLN A 299 -65.36 28.72 -41.11
N GLN A 300 -64.99 27.55 -40.58
CA GLN A 300 -64.54 26.30 -41.21
C GLN A 300 -64.60 26.27 -42.74
N LYS A 301 -63.45 26.07 -43.39
CA LYS A 301 -63.35 25.80 -44.83
C LYS A 301 -63.02 24.32 -45.04
N CYS A 302 -64.04 23.47 -45.17
CA CYS A 302 -63.86 22.15 -45.80
C CYS A 302 -64.11 22.31 -47.30
N ILE A 303 -63.05 22.41 -48.09
CA ILE A 303 -63.12 22.34 -49.56
C ILE A 303 -62.84 20.89 -49.96
N ASN A 304 -63.82 20.28 -50.64
CA ASN A 304 -63.62 19.07 -51.44
C ASN A 304 -62.61 19.38 -52.57
N ASN A 305 -61.62 18.53 -52.78
CA ASN A 305 -61.42 17.76 -54.02
C ASN A 305 -60.10 16.99 -54.03
N HIS A 306 -60.19 15.80 -54.61
CA HIS A 306 -59.24 14.68 -54.71
C HIS A 306 -57.88 14.93 -55.40
N THR A 307 -57.29 16.13 -55.32
CA THR A 307 -55.99 16.43 -55.98
C THR A 307 -54.96 17.13 -55.08
N THR A 308 -55.07 16.97 -53.75
CA THR A 308 -54.16 17.56 -52.77
C THR A 308 -53.60 16.57 -51.74
N ASN A 309 -53.42 15.30 -52.10
CA ASN A 309 -52.67 14.37 -51.24
C ASN A 309 -51.25 14.89 -50.95
N ASN A 310 -50.59 15.59 -51.88
CA ASN A 310 -49.23 16.07 -51.66
C ASN A 310 -49.11 17.30 -50.74
N LYS A 311 -50.17 18.11 -50.59
CA LYS A 311 -50.13 19.33 -49.75
C LYS A 311 -50.67 19.10 -48.33
N PHE A 312 -51.61 18.17 -48.17
CA PHE A 312 -52.07 17.73 -46.85
C PHE A 312 -51.03 16.82 -46.17
N ASN A 313 -50.31 16.01 -46.95
CA ASN A 313 -49.14 15.25 -46.48
C ASN A 313 -47.97 16.15 -46.07
N GLN A 314 -47.89 17.40 -46.55
CA GLN A 314 -46.85 18.35 -46.13
C GLN A 314 -47.18 19.10 -44.83
N LEU A 315 -48.47 19.29 -44.48
CA LEU A 315 -48.85 19.90 -43.21
C LEU A 315 -48.85 18.90 -42.06
N THR A 316 -49.33 17.66 -42.29
CA THR A 316 -49.22 16.57 -41.29
C THR A 316 -47.76 16.19 -41.02
N ASN A 317 -46.89 16.22 -42.04
CA ASN A 317 -45.45 15.99 -41.86
C ASN A 317 -44.73 17.08 -41.06
N LYS A 318 -45.33 18.25 -40.77
CA LYS A 318 -44.67 19.31 -39.98
C LYS A 318 -44.95 19.19 -38.48
N ASP A 319 -46.09 18.66 -38.08
CA ASP A 319 -46.49 18.53 -36.67
C ASP A 319 -46.01 17.19 -36.04
N VAL A 320 -45.77 16.16 -36.85
CA VAL A 320 -45.25 14.84 -36.43
C VAL A 320 -43.69 14.82 -36.36
N THR A 321 -43.04 15.96 -36.57
CA THR A 321 -41.57 16.05 -36.77
C THR A 321 -40.69 15.73 -35.56
N GLY A 322 -41.25 15.49 -34.38
CA GLY A 322 -40.51 15.08 -33.19
C GLY A 322 -40.70 13.62 -32.77
N LEU A 323 -41.71 12.93 -33.31
CA LEU A 323 -42.14 11.62 -32.83
C LEU A 323 -41.39 10.46 -33.48
N TYR A 324 -40.90 10.64 -34.72
CA TYR A 324 -40.13 9.65 -35.48
C TYR A 324 -38.87 9.14 -34.75
N LEU A 325 -38.39 9.91 -33.77
CA LEU A 325 -37.13 9.65 -33.09
C LEU A 325 -37.18 8.41 -32.17
N PHE A 326 -38.36 8.09 -31.65
CA PHE A 326 -38.57 6.97 -30.72
C PHE A 326 -39.53 5.91 -31.27
N GLU A 327 -39.84 5.96 -32.57
CA GLU A 327 -40.74 4.99 -33.23
C GLU A 327 -40.12 3.61 -33.35
N ASP A 328 -38.80 3.51 -33.48
CA ASP A 328 -38.09 2.24 -33.46
C ASP A 328 -37.45 1.99 -32.09
N ILE A 329 -37.50 0.75 -31.63
CA ILE A 329 -36.90 0.37 -30.34
C ILE A 329 -35.38 0.56 -30.31
N GLU A 330 -34.71 0.30 -31.44
CA GLU A 330 -33.26 0.48 -31.58
C GLU A 330 -32.89 1.96 -31.44
N ASN A 331 -33.61 2.83 -32.14
CA ASN A 331 -33.44 4.27 -32.07
C ASN A 331 -33.72 4.79 -30.66
N SER A 332 -34.79 4.31 -30.00
CA SER A 332 -35.10 4.72 -28.63
C SER A 332 -33.99 4.37 -27.63
N ILE A 333 -33.45 3.15 -27.70
CA ILE A 333 -32.34 2.72 -26.84
C ILE A 333 -31.08 3.53 -27.15
N LEU A 334 -30.78 3.78 -28.43
CA LEU A 334 -29.60 4.57 -28.82
C LEU A 334 -29.70 6.02 -28.36
N TYR A 335 -30.86 6.66 -28.50
CA TYR A 335 -31.06 8.04 -28.05
C TYR A 335 -31.08 8.16 -26.52
N THR A 336 -31.64 7.18 -25.80
CA THR A 336 -31.56 7.14 -24.32
C THR A 336 -30.14 6.94 -23.80
N TYR A 337 -29.35 6.09 -24.47
CA TYR A 337 -27.92 5.97 -24.22
C TYR A 337 -27.17 7.28 -24.55
N GLY A 338 -27.48 7.91 -25.69
CA GLY A 338 -26.89 9.19 -26.08
C GLY A 338 -27.11 10.27 -25.02
N MET A 339 -28.33 10.35 -24.48
CA MET A 339 -28.66 11.26 -23.38
C MET A 339 -27.89 10.94 -22.09
N LEU A 340 -27.59 9.67 -21.79
CA LEU A 340 -26.75 9.27 -20.66
C LEU A 340 -25.29 9.75 -20.83
N VAL A 341 -24.77 9.68 -22.04
CA VAL A 341 -23.42 10.16 -22.41
C VAL A 341 -23.39 11.68 -22.61
N ALA A 342 -24.44 12.40 -22.18
CA ALA A 342 -24.61 13.84 -22.30
C ALA A 342 -24.63 14.37 -23.76
N VAL A 343 -25.06 13.54 -24.71
CA VAL A 343 -25.37 13.95 -26.08
C VAL A 343 -26.81 14.46 -26.13
N SER A 344 -27.01 15.64 -26.70
CA SER A 344 -28.33 16.24 -26.85
C SER A 344 -29.14 15.56 -27.95
N LEU A 345 -30.47 15.55 -27.79
CA LEU A 345 -31.38 15.09 -28.83
C LEU A 345 -31.38 16.06 -30.02
N PRO A 346 -31.38 15.56 -31.28
CA PRO A 346 -31.41 16.41 -32.47
C PRO A 346 -32.70 17.23 -32.59
N LYS A 347 -33.84 16.69 -32.11
CA LYS A 347 -35.13 17.38 -32.01
C LYS A 347 -35.85 16.93 -30.75
N VAL A 348 -36.52 17.86 -30.07
CA VAL A 348 -37.35 17.53 -28.91
C VAL A 348 -38.69 16.94 -29.36
N PRO A 349 -39.17 15.87 -28.71
CA PRO A 349 -40.43 15.24 -29.09
C PRO A 349 -41.62 16.19 -28.90
N SER A 350 -42.55 16.18 -29.86
CA SER A 350 -43.84 16.85 -29.78
C SER A 350 -44.81 15.97 -29.00
N GLY A 351 -45.00 16.27 -27.72
CA GLY A 351 -45.92 15.56 -26.83
C GLY A 351 -45.65 15.89 -25.36
N TRP A 352 -46.68 16.29 -24.60
CA TRP A 352 -46.51 16.71 -23.19
C TRP A 352 -45.98 15.58 -22.29
N ALA A 353 -46.49 14.35 -22.48
CA ALA A 353 -46.08 13.18 -21.71
C ALA A 353 -44.61 12.75 -21.98
N ILE A 354 -44.16 12.85 -23.23
CA ILE A 354 -42.79 12.50 -23.58
C ILE A 354 -41.82 13.58 -23.06
N ARG A 355 -42.22 14.86 -23.07
CA ARG A 355 -41.42 15.97 -22.53
C ARG A 355 -41.17 15.84 -21.03
N ILE A 356 -42.20 15.50 -20.25
CA ILE A 356 -42.02 15.29 -18.80
C ILE A 356 -41.10 14.10 -18.52
N LEU A 357 -41.23 13.01 -19.30
CA LEU A 357 -40.34 11.84 -19.21
C LEU A 357 -38.90 12.19 -19.58
N THR A 358 -38.68 12.97 -20.65
CA THR A 358 -37.33 13.45 -21.00
C THR A 358 -36.72 14.32 -19.91
N GLY A 359 -37.51 15.15 -19.23
CA GLY A 359 -37.03 15.96 -18.12
C GLY A 359 -36.55 15.11 -16.93
N TRP A 360 -37.32 14.08 -16.56
CA TRP A 360 -36.93 13.16 -15.49
C TRP A 360 -35.71 12.30 -15.88
N TRP A 361 -35.65 11.88 -17.14
CA TRP A 361 -34.51 11.15 -17.69
C TRP A 361 -33.23 11.99 -17.64
N TRP A 362 -33.29 13.27 -17.98
CA TRP A 362 -32.14 14.17 -17.89
C TRP A 362 -31.63 14.34 -16.46
N ILE A 363 -32.52 14.47 -15.48
CA ILE A 363 -32.13 14.54 -14.06
C ILE A 363 -31.40 13.25 -13.66
N TYR A 364 -31.94 12.08 -14.04
CA TYR A 364 -31.29 10.79 -13.81
C TYR A 364 -29.89 10.72 -14.44
N CYS A 365 -29.76 11.04 -15.73
CA CYS A 365 -28.47 11.03 -16.43
C CYS A 365 -27.45 11.96 -15.75
N LEU A 366 -27.88 13.16 -15.36
CA LEU A 366 -27.02 14.13 -14.67
C LEU A 366 -26.53 13.57 -13.33
N LEU A 367 -27.42 12.97 -12.53
CA LEU A 367 -27.05 12.36 -11.25
C LEU A 367 -26.04 11.23 -11.43
N VAL A 368 -26.26 10.33 -12.39
CA VAL A 368 -25.34 9.20 -12.66
C VAL A 368 -23.98 9.70 -13.11
N VAL A 369 -23.91 10.65 -14.05
CA VAL A 369 -22.65 11.19 -14.57
C VAL A 369 -21.87 11.95 -13.48
N VAL A 370 -22.56 12.78 -12.68
CA VAL A 370 -21.91 13.53 -11.59
C VAL A 370 -21.37 12.57 -10.52
N ALA A 371 -22.16 11.57 -10.12
CA ALA A 371 -21.74 10.56 -9.15
C ALA A 371 -20.54 9.74 -9.65
N TYR A 372 -20.56 9.33 -10.91
CA TYR A 372 -19.44 8.61 -11.55
C TYR A 372 -18.17 9.47 -11.56
N LYS A 373 -18.27 10.72 -12.02
CA LYS A 373 -17.13 11.64 -12.08
C LYS A 373 -16.55 11.92 -10.70
N ALA A 374 -17.39 12.19 -9.70
CA ALA A 374 -16.95 12.45 -8.33
C ALA A 374 -16.21 11.25 -7.74
N SER A 375 -16.75 10.04 -7.93
CA SER A 375 -16.14 8.80 -7.44
C SER A 375 -14.81 8.51 -8.15
N MET A 376 -14.75 8.72 -9.47
CA MET A 376 -13.51 8.60 -10.25
C MET A 376 -12.44 9.59 -9.76
N THR A 377 -12.79 10.85 -9.51
CA THR A 377 -11.84 11.83 -9.00
C THR A 377 -11.30 11.47 -7.61
N ALA A 378 -12.12 10.88 -6.74
CA ALA A 378 -11.69 10.43 -5.42
C ALA A 378 -10.67 9.28 -5.51
N ILE A 379 -10.94 8.29 -6.37
CA ILE A 379 -10.06 7.13 -6.61
C ILE A 379 -8.72 7.56 -7.23
N LEU A 380 -8.74 8.53 -8.15
CA LEU A 380 -7.52 9.04 -8.77
C LEU A 380 -6.69 9.91 -7.83
N ALA A 381 -7.33 10.58 -6.87
CA ALA A 381 -6.63 11.36 -5.86
C ALA A 381 -5.88 10.48 -4.85
N ASN A 382 -6.49 9.35 -4.47
CA ASN A 382 -5.90 8.36 -3.56
C ASN A 382 -6.02 6.95 -4.15
N PRO A 383 -5.00 6.47 -4.89
CA PRO A 383 -5.01 5.11 -5.41
C PRO A 383 -5.02 4.11 -4.23
N ASP A 384 -5.80 3.04 -4.37
CA ASP A 384 -5.92 2.00 -3.34
C ASP A 384 -4.55 1.47 -2.89
N THR A 385 -4.49 1.11 -1.61
CA THR A 385 -3.29 0.58 -0.97
C THR A 385 -2.75 -0.62 -1.74
N ARG A 386 -1.45 -0.58 -2.01
CA ARG A 386 -0.70 -1.69 -2.61
C ARG A 386 -0.94 -2.96 -1.81
N VAL A 387 -1.04 -4.11 -2.50
CA VAL A 387 -1.20 -5.40 -1.83
C VAL A 387 0.12 -5.72 -1.13
N THR A 388 0.12 -5.66 0.19
CA THR A 388 1.26 -5.99 1.05
C THR A 388 1.09 -7.36 1.68
N ILE A 389 2.20 -8.02 2.00
CA ILE A 389 2.24 -9.24 2.81
C ILE A 389 2.71 -8.79 4.19
N ASP A 390 1.78 -8.63 5.11
CA ASP A 390 2.08 -8.08 6.44
C ASP A 390 2.23 -9.17 7.51
N THR A 391 1.73 -10.38 7.25
CA THR A 391 1.76 -11.50 8.19
C THR A 391 2.58 -12.67 7.67
N LEU A 392 3.13 -13.46 8.59
CA LEU A 392 3.87 -14.67 8.25
C LEU A 392 2.97 -15.73 7.60
N GLU A 393 1.69 -15.79 7.99
CA GLU A 393 0.69 -16.66 7.37
C GLU A 393 0.48 -16.28 5.90
N ALA A 394 0.31 -14.99 5.61
CA ALA A 394 0.20 -14.50 4.23
C ALA A 394 1.47 -14.78 3.42
N LEU A 395 2.65 -14.74 4.05
CA LEU A 395 3.90 -15.11 3.39
C LEU A 395 3.97 -16.62 3.10
N ALA A 396 3.52 -17.46 4.04
CA ALA A 396 3.51 -18.92 3.88
C ALA A 396 2.52 -19.39 2.80
N ASP A 397 1.38 -18.72 2.68
CA ASP A 397 0.40 -18.97 1.62
C ASP A 397 0.83 -18.40 0.27
N SER A 398 1.75 -17.44 0.26
CA SER A 398 2.25 -16.83 -0.97
C SER A 398 3.18 -17.77 -1.73
N ASN A 399 3.14 -17.71 -3.06
CA ASN A 399 4.04 -18.47 -3.92
C ASN A 399 5.42 -17.81 -4.07
N ILE A 400 5.84 -17.02 -3.07
CA ILE A 400 7.11 -16.29 -3.08
C ILE A 400 8.17 -17.15 -2.42
N ASN A 401 9.26 -17.41 -3.15
CA ASN A 401 10.41 -18.11 -2.59
C ASN A 401 11.02 -17.28 -1.45
N CYS A 402 11.07 -17.88 -0.26
CA CYS A 402 11.73 -17.30 0.91
C CYS A 402 13.18 -17.78 0.94
N GLY A 403 14.13 -16.85 1.04
CA GLY A 403 15.55 -17.19 1.15
C GLY A 403 16.42 -15.94 1.26
N GLY A 404 17.50 -16.05 2.02
CA GLY A 404 18.53 -15.03 2.22
C GLY A 404 19.91 -15.66 2.27
#